data_AF-A0A2H3JV61-F1
#
_entry.id   AF-A0A2H3JV61-F1
#
_cell.length_a   1.000
_cell.length_b   1.000
_cell.length_c   1.000
_cell.angle_alpha   90.00
_cell.angle_beta   90.00
_cell.angle_gamma   90.00
#
_symmetry.space_group_name_H-M   'P 1'
#
loop_
_entity.id
_entity.type
_entity.pdbx_description
1 polymer ?
#
loop_
_entity_poly.entity_id
_entity_poly.type
_entity_poly.pdbx_seq_one_letter_code
_entity_poly.pdbx_strand_id
1 'polypeptide(L)'
;MNAFAVFEQPDGVIELATPPLDGLILPGITRDSVLALAREHQYGKSSIPDLPEQSRFIVSERQIPMEEVKKAALAGTLVEFFGTGTAAVISPVSRIGYLGEDVHIPTGPDGMGPVTRPLWKRLVDIQTGVLPHPWSVAVTE
;
A
#
# COMPACT_ATOMS: atom_id res chain seq x y z
N MET A 1 -4.56 -1.28 12.29
CA MET A 1 -4.33 -1.18 10.83
C MET A 1 -3.11 -2.01 10.50
N ASN A 2 -3.07 -2.66 9.34
CA ASN A 2 -1.87 -3.34 8.86
C ASN A 2 -0.96 -2.34 8.14
N ALA A 3 0.34 -2.41 8.39
CA ALA A 3 1.30 -1.46 7.82
C ALA A 3 1.81 -1.91 6.44
N PHE A 4 2.04 -0.93 5.57
CA PHE A 4 2.69 -1.06 4.27
C PHE A 4 3.74 0.03 4.12
N ALA A 5 4.83 -0.29 3.43
CA ALA A 5 5.83 0.66 2.98
C ALA A 5 6.01 0.49 1.47
N VAL A 6 6.28 1.61 0.78
CA VAL A 6 6.57 1.63 -0.64
C VAL A 6 7.99 2.13 -0.82
N PHE A 7 8.81 1.31 -1.46
CA PHE A 7 10.21 1.62 -1.73
C PHE A 7 10.44 1.74 -3.24
N GLU A 8 11.31 2.67 -3.62
CA GLU A 8 11.87 2.73 -4.97
C GLU A 8 13.26 2.09 -4.96
N GLN A 9 13.45 1.08 -5.81
CA GLN A 9 14.73 0.42 -6.01
C GLN A 9 15.64 1.25 -6.93
N PRO A 10 16.97 1.02 -6.94
CA PRO A 10 17.90 1.80 -7.78
C PRO A 10 17.63 1.73 -9.29
N ASP A 11 16.99 0.67 -9.78
CA ASP A 11 16.54 0.52 -11.17
C ASP A 11 15.15 1.16 -11.43
N GLY A 12 14.60 1.81 -10.39
CA GLY A 12 13.31 2.48 -10.32
C GLY A 12 12.11 1.54 -10.24
N VAL A 13 12.31 0.27 -9.90
CA VAL A 13 11.20 -0.65 -9.57
C VAL A 13 10.55 -0.21 -8.26
N ILE A 14 9.22 -0.16 -8.24
CA ILE A 14 8.45 0.16 -7.04
C ILE A 14 8.08 -1.14 -6.31
N GLU A 15 8.51 -1.25 -5.06
CA GLU A 15 8.16 -2.36 -4.17
C GLU A 15 7.07 -1.92 -3.17
N LEU A 16 5.92 -2.59 -3.21
CA LEU A 16 4.92 -2.54 -2.16
C LEU A 16 5.20 -3.66 -1.14
N ALA A 17 5.72 -3.30 0.03
CA ALA A 17 6.09 -4.25 1.07
C ALA A 17 5.10 -4.22 2.26
N THR A 18 4.81 -5.38 2.84
CA THR A 18 4.10 -5.51 4.13
C THR A 18 4.66 -6.67 4.96
N PRO A 19 4.68 -6.59 6.29
CA PRO A 19 5.09 -7.72 7.13
C PRO A 19 4.28 -9.00 6.87
N PRO A 20 4.91 -10.19 6.91
CA PRO A 20 4.24 -11.48 6.69
C PRO A 20 3.30 -11.84 7.85
N LEU A 21 2.45 -12.84 7.63
CA LEU A 21 1.57 -13.39 8.67
C LEU A 21 2.28 -14.53 9.43
N ASP A 22 3.19 -14.17 10.32
CA ASP A 22 4.00 -15.08 11.14
C ASP A 22 3.42 -15.34 12.55
N GLY A 23 2.21 -14.84 12.81
CA GLY A 23 1.51 -14.94 14.09
C GLY A 23 1.47 -13.64 14.91
N LEU A 24 2.32 -12.65 14.59
CA LEU A 24 2.30 -11.34 15.26
C LEU A 24 1.35 -10.34 14.59
N ILE A 25 1.12 -10.51 13.30
CA ILE A 25 0.31 -9.61 12.48
C ILE A 25 -1.09 -10.17 12.31
N LEU A 26 -2.11 -9.38 12.68
CA LEU A 26 -3.51 -9.74 12.46
C LEU A 26 -3.80 -9.79 10.94
N PRO A 27 -4.41 -10.88 10.41
CA PRO A 27 -4.73 -11.00 8.99
C PRO A 27 -5.93 -10.13 8.60
N GLY A 28 -5.72 -8.83 8.41
CA GLY A 28 -6.79 -7.88 8.09
C GLY A 28 -7.34 -8.07 6.67
N ILE A 29 -8.67 -8.03 6.51
CA ILE A 29 -9.30 -8.18 5.20
C ILE A 29 -8.88 -7.06 4.23
N THR A 30 -8.78 -5.80 4.69
CA THR A 30 -8.32 -4.71 3.82
C THR A 30 -6.86 -4.88 3.37
N ARG A 31 -6.00 -5.47 4.22
CA ARG A 31 -4.63 -5.85 3.84
C ARG A 31 -4.66 -6.89 2.73
N ASP A 32 -5.46 -7.94 2.91
CA ASP A 32 -5.60 -9.01 1.93
C ASP A 32 -6.14 -8.48 0.59
N SER A 33 -7.17 -7.62 0.61
CA SER A 33 -7.70 -6.97 -0.60
C SER A 33 -6.66 -6.11 -1.32
N VAL A 34 -5.85 -5.33 -0.58
CA VAL A 34 -4.75 -4.55 -1.16
C VAL A 34 -3.72 -5.46 -1.83
N LEU A 35 -3.29 -6.52 -1.16
CA LEU A 35 -2.33 -7.48 -1.71
C LEU A 35 -2.88 -8.20 -2.95
N ALA A 36 -4.15 -8.62 -2.93
CA ALA A 36 -4.79 -9.30 -4.04
C ALA A 36 -4.83 -8.40 -5.29
N LEU A 37 -5.33 -7.16 -5.16
CA LEU A 37 -5.37 -6.21 -6.26
C LEU A 37 -3.98 -5.84 -6.79
N ALA A 38 -3.03 -5.61 -5.88
CA ALA A 38 -1.64 -5.28 -6.22
C ALA A 38 -0.95 -6.45 -6.97
N ARG A 39 -1.23 -7.70 -6.59
CA ARG A 39 -0.71 -8.89 -7.27
C ARG A 39 -1.36 -9.13 -8.62
N GLU A 40 -2.68 -8.95 -8.71
CA GLU A 40 -3.37 -9.02 -10.01
C GLU A 40 -2.81 -7.99 -10.98
N HIS A 41 -2.48 -6.80 -10.48
CA HIS A 41 -1.75 -5.80 -11.24
C HIS A 41 -0.37 -6.28 -11.66
N GLN A 42 0.49 -6.67 -10.72
CA GLN A 42 1.85 -7.18 -10.99
C GLN A 42 1.85 -8.32 -12.03
N TYR A 43 0.90 -9.25 -11.96
CA TYR A 43 0.82 -10.39 -12.87
C TYR A 43 0.06 -10.11 -14.17
N GLY A 44 -0.38 -8.86 -14.40
CA GLY A 44 -1.09 -8.47 -15.62
C GLY A 44 -2.50 -9.05 -15.75
N LYS A 45 -3.10 -9.55 -14.66
CA LYS A 45 -4.49 -10.06 -14.65
C LYS A 45 -5.51 -8.92 -14.65
N SER A 46 -5.17 -7.79 -14.03
CA SER A 46 -6.02 -6.60 -13.94
C SER A 46 -5.15 -5.36 -13.97
N SER A 47 -5.45 -4.36 -14.81
CA SER A 47 -4.69 -3.11 -14.80
C SER A 47 -5.34 -2.11 -13.84
N ILE A 48 -4.53 -1.49 -12.99
CA ILE A 48 -4.96 -0.39 -12.11
C ILE A 48 -4.35 0.87 -12.73
N PRO A 49 -5.19 1.83 -13.19
CA PRO A 49 -4.69 3.09 -13.71
C PRO A 49 -3.80 3.82 -12.71
N ASP A 50 -2.80 4.52 -13.22
CA ASP A 50 -1.88 5.38 -12.45
C ASP A 50 -0.94 4.65 -11.48
N LEU A 51 -1.02 3.32 -11.36
CA LEU A 51 0.06 2.53 -10.75
C LEU A 51 1.25 2.40 -11.70
N PRO A 52 2.48 2.20 -11.17
CA PRO A 52 3.64 1.85 -11.97
C PRO A 52 3.37 0.64 -12.87
N GLU A 53 3.98 0.60 -14.05
CA GLU A 53 3.82 -0.52 -14.98
C GLU A 53 4.10 -1.87 -14.31
N GLN A 54 3.42 -2.93 -14.77
CA GLN A 54 3.49 -4.26 -14.15
C GLN A 54 4.91 -4.82 -14.07
N SER A 55 5.75 -4.50 -15.06
CA SER A 55 7.17 -4.87 -15.10
C SER A 55 8.04 -4.13 -14.09
N ARG A 56 7.52 -3.06 -13.49
CA ARG A 56 8.20 -2.16 -12.54
C ARG A 56 7.46 -2.07 -11.19
N PHE A 57 6.58 -3.01 -10.90
CA PHE A 57 5.81 -3.06 -9.66
C PHE A 57 5.89 -4.45 -9.04
N ILE A 58 6.41 -4.55 -7.83
CA ILE A 58 6.52 -5.82 -7.10
C ILE A 58 5.81 -5.75 -5.75
N VAL A 59 5.20 -6.86 -5.35
CA VAL A 59 4.52 -7.02 -4.06
C VAL A 59 5.29 -8.01 -3.20
N SER A 60 5.71 -7.57 -2.01
CA SER A 60 6.54 -8.36 -1.10
C SER A 60 5.88 -8.51 0.28
N GLU A 61 5.71 -9.74 0.74
CA GLU A 61 5.41 -10.01 2.15
C GLU A 61 6.72 -10.33 2.88
N ARG A 62 7.35 -9.31 3.49
CA ARG A 62 8.66 -9.42 4.16
C ARG A 62 8.75 -8.52 5.39
N GLN A 63 9.68 -8.83 6.28
CA GLN A 63 9.98 -7.97 7.42
C GLN A 63 10.48 -6.59 6.92
N ILE A 64 10.10 -5.54 7.64
CA ILE A 64 10.45 -4.14 7.32
C ILE A 64 11.06 -3.50 8.59
N PRO A 65 12.39 -3.63 8.80
CA PRO A 65 13.05 -3.02 9.94
C PRO A 65 13.01 -1.49 9.89
N MET A 66 12.89 -0.83 11.04
CA MET A 66 12.90 0.64 11.10
C MET A 66 14.21 1.26 10.59
N GLU A 67 15.34 0.55 10.69
CA GLU A 67 16.61 0.99 10.10
C GLU A 67 16.53 1.12 8.58
N GLU A 68 15.83 0.19 7.91
CA GLU A 68 15.59 0.24 6.47
C GLU A 68 14.70 1.43 6.11
N VAL A 69 13.60 1.63 6.84
CA VAL A 69 12.68 2.77 6.65
C VAL A 69 13.41 4.10 6.81
N LYS A 70 14.18 4.27 7.89
CA LYS A 70 14.95 5.49 8.15
C LYS A 70 15.99 5.73 7.05
N LYS A 71 16.72 4.68 6.63
CA LYS A 71 17.72 4.77 5.57
C LYS A 71 17.09 5.16 4.24
N ALA A 72 15.98 4.54 3.87
CA ALA A 72 15.26 4.82 2.64
C ALA A 72 14.67 6.25 2.62
N ALA A 73 14.13 6.71 3.74
CA ALA A 73 13.67 8.10 3.88
C ALA A 73 14.80 9.11 3.67
N LEU A 74 15.96 8.89 4.29
CA LEU A 74 17.14 9.76 4.13
C LEU A 74 17.72 9.71 2.71
N ALA A 75 17.62 8.55 2.04
CA ALA A 75 18.06 8.37 0.66
C ALA A 75 17.06 8.88 -0.37
N GLY A 76 15.85 9.29 0.03
CA GLY A 76 14.77 9.67 -0.88
C GLY A 76 14.14 8.50 -1.64
N THR A 77 14.36 7.26 -1.19
CA THR A 77 13.83 6.03 -1.82
C THR A 77 12.65 5.42 -1.07
N LEU A 78 12.25 5.99 0.07
CA LEU A 78 10.96 5.70 0.70
C LEU A 78 9.88 6.56 0.04
N VAL A 79 9.05 5.94 -0.78
CA VAL A 79 8.02 6.62 -1.58
C VAL A 79 6.81 6.95 -0.71
N GLU A 80 6.30 5.95 0.01
CA GLU A 80 5.10 6.06 0.85
C GLU A 80 5.19 5.13 2.06
N PHE A 81 4.44 5.45 3.11
CA PHE A 81 4.16 4.56 4.22
C PHE A 81 2.69 4.74 4.60
N PHE A 82 1.96 3.65 4.84
CA PHE A 82 0.53 3.73 5.11
C PHE A 82 0.00 2.56 5.91
N GLY A 83 -1.14 2.78 6.57
CA GLY A 83 -1.93 1.74 7.22
C GLY A 83 -3.13 1.34 6.37
N THR A 84 -3.56 0.09 6.45
CA THR A 84 -4.83 -0.37 5.87
C THR A 84 -5.76 -0.91 6.95
N GLY A 85 -7.06 -0.74 6.75
CA GLY A 85 -8.07 -1.27 7.66
C GLY A 85 -9.46 -0.73 7.35
N THR A 86 -10.50 -1.46 7.77
CA THR A 86 -11.89 -1.20 7.39
C THR A 86 -12.35 0.24 7.65
N ALA A 87 -11.91 0.86 8.75
CA ALA A 87 -12.36 2.19 9.13
C ALA A 87 -11.91 3.31 8.16
N ALA A 88 -10.73 3.19 7.55
CA ALA A 88 -10.13 4.24 6.71
C ALA A 88 -9.74 3.76 5.30
N VAL A 89 -9.90 2.46 5.02
CA VAL A 89 -9.44 1.77 3.81
C VAL A 89 -7.91 1.83 3.67
N ILE A 90 -7.36 3.00 3.34
CA ILE A 90 -5.94 3.33 3.28
C ILE A 90 -5.72 4.65 4.02
N SER A 91 -4.79 4.66 4.98
CA SER A 91 -4.42 5.82 5.79
C SER A 91 -2.93 6.14 5.58
N PRO A 92 -2.58 7.18 4.81
CA PRO A 92 -1.20 7.62 4.63
C PRO A 92 -0.55 8.05 5.96
N VAL A 93 0.77 7.92 6.03
CA VAL A 93 1.61 8.37 7.14
C VAL A 93 2.61 9.39 6.61
N SER A 94 2.61 10.59 7.18
CA SER A 94 3.56 11.66 6.82
C SER A 94 4.81 11.71 7.70
N ARG A 95 4.76 11.06 8.87
CA ARG A 95 5.84 11.13 9.85
C ARG A 95 5.83 9.94 10.81
N ILE A 96 7.01 9.41 11.12
CA ILE A 96 7.23 8.40 12.16
C ILE A 96 8.27 8.93 13.15
N GLY A 97 7.91 9.02 14.44
CA GLY A 97 8.87 9.29 15.50
C GLY A 97 9.63 8.01 15.87
N TYR A 98 10.96 8.02 15.75
CA TYR A 98 11.81 6.86 15.99
C TYR A 98 13.12 7.25 16.68
N LEU A 99 13.36 6.70 17.88
CA LEU A 99 14.58 6.95 18.68
C LEU A 99 14.90 8.44 18.92
N GLY A 100 13.86 9.26 19.13
CA GLY A 100 14.01 10.71 19.38
C GLY A 100 14.17 11.56 18.12
N GLU A 101 14.11 10.95 16.93
CA GLU A 101 14.16 11.65 15.65
C GLU A 101 12.85 11.45 14.86
N ASP A 102 12.50 12.43 14.04
CA ASP A 102 11.38 12.34 13.10
C ASP A 102 11.85 11.81 11.75
N VAL A 103 11.29 10.69 11.31
CA VAL A 103 11.39 10.20 9.93
C VAL A 103 10.23 10.79 9.13
N HIS A 104 10.53 11.75 8.28
CA HIS A 104 9.55 12.35 7.37
C HIS A 104 9.33 11.46 6.15
N ILE A 105 8.07 11.28 5.79
CA ILE A 105 7.64 10.47 4.64
C ILE A 105 7.00 11.40 3.61
N PRO A 106 7.34 11.30 2.32
CA PRO A 106 6.71 12.10 1.28
C PRO A 106 5.19 11.87 1.24
N THR A 107 4.43 12.95 1.18
CA THR A 107 2.97 12.90 1.02
C THR A 107 2.52 13.93 -0.02
N GLY A 108 1.54 13.55 -0.85
CA GLY A 108 0.90 14.48 -1.78
C GLY A 108 0.02 15.53 -1.07
N PRO A 109 -0.60 16.46 -1.83
CA PRO A 109 -1.42 17.54 -1.28
C PRO A 109 -2.58 17.08 -0.40
N ASP A 110 -3.09 15.87 -0.63
CA ASP A 110 -4.17 15.25 0.14
C ASP A 110 -3.68 14.07 1.00
N GLY A 111 -2.37 13.99 1.23
CA GLY A 111 -1.74 12.93 2.01
C GLY A 111 -1.40 11.68 1.21
N MET A 112 -2.10 11.39 0.12
CA MET A 112 -1.88 10.18 -0.68
C MET A 112 -0.71 10.35 -1.65
N GLY A 113 -0.11 9.23 -2.04
CA GLY A 113 0.97 9.16 -3.01
C GLY A 113 0.62 8.32 -4.25
N PRO A 114 1.59 8.10 -5.15
CA PRO A 114 1.41 7.40 -6.42
C PRO A 114 0.92 5.94 -6.30
N VAL A 115 1.11 5.27 -5.16
CA VAL A 115 0.64 3.90 -4.93
C VAL A 115 -0.65 3.87 -4.10
N THR A 116 -0.73 4.64 -3.02
CA THR A 116 -1.93 4.65 -2.16
C THR A 116 -3.16 5.19 -2.86
N ARG A 117 -3.04 6.25 -3.67
CA ARG A 117 -4.17 6.87 -4.38
C ARG A 117 -4.89 5.91 -5.35
N PRO A 118 -4.20 5.27 -6.31
CA PRO A 118 -4.88 4.35 -7.23
C PRO A 118 -5.41 3.09 -6.54
N LEU A 119 -4.70 2.54 -5.54
CA LEU A 119 -5.20 1.41 -4.76
C LEU A 119 -6.45 1.76 -3.95
N TRP A 120 -6.45 2.91 -3.28
CA TRP A 120 -7.61 3.40 -2.53
C TRP A 120 -8.79 3.60 -3.47
N LYS A 121 -8.57 4.25 -4.62
CA LYS A 121 -9.62 4.47 -5.62
C LYS A 121 -10.21 3.15 -6.11
N ARG A 122 -9.37 2.18 -6.46
CA ARG A 122 -9.84 0.86 -6.92
C ARG A 122 -10.69 0.16 -5.86
N LEU A 123 -10.29 0.18 -4.59
CA LEU A 123 -11.06 -0.40 -3.50
C LEU A 123 -12.40 0.31 -3.30
N VAL A 124 -12.40 1.64 -3.29
CA VAL A 124 -13.62 2.44 -3.13
C VAL A 124 -14.56 2.23 -4.30
N ASP A 125 -14.06 2.23 -5.54
CA ASP A 125 -14.89 1.99 -6.72
C ASP A 125 -15.59 0.62 -6.66
N ILE A 126 -14.91 -0.41 -6.12
CA ILE A 126 -15.51 -1.73 -5.87
C ILE A 126 -16.59 -1.63 -4.77
N GLN A 127 -16.26 -1.00 -3.65
CA GLN A 127 -17.15 -0.87 -2.49
C GLN A 127 -18.43 -0.10 -2.82
N THR A 128 -18.34 0.96 -3.62
CA THR A 128 -19.47 1.80 -4.01
C THR A 128 -20.17 1.33 -5.28
N GLY A 129 -19.77 0.18 -5.84
CA GLY A 129 -20.39 -0.42 -7.02
C GLY A 129 -20.10 0.30 -8.34
N VAL A 130 -19.16 1.25 -8.37
CA VAL A 130 -18.69 1.90 -9.61
C VAL A 130 -17.95 0.87 -10.49
N LEU A 131 -17.17 0.00 -9.85
CA LEU A 131 -16.54 -1.15 -10.50
C LEU A 131 -17.23 -2.44 -10.01
N PRO A 132 -18.01 -3.13 -10.87
CA PRO A 132 -18.59 -4.41 -10.50
C PRO A 132 -17.51 -5.43 -10.13
N HIS A 133 -17.66 -6.09 -8.99
CA HIS A 133 -16.68 -7.05 -8.49
C HIS A 133 -17.33 -8.09 -7.57
N PRO A 134 -16.89 -9.37 -7.58
CA PRO A 134 -17.43 -10.42 -6.69
C PRO A 134 -17.33 -10.12 -5.19
N TRP A 135 -16.47 -9.19 -4.78
CA TRP A 135 -16.32 -8.78 -3.37
C TRP A 135 -17.45 -7.86 -2.89
N SER A 136 -18.20 -7.23 -3.81
CA SER A 136 -19.29 -6.31 -3.48
C SER A 136 -20.62 -7.02 -3.73
N VAL A 137 -21.38 -7.25 -2.65
CA VAL A 137 -22.67 -7.95 -2.69
C VAL A 137 -23.76 -6.95 -2.37
N ALA A 138 -24.73 -6.81 -3.29
CA ALA A 138 -25.90 -5.99 -3.05
C ALA A 138 -26.74 -6.61 -1.94
N VAL A 139 -27.08 -5.80 -0.92
CA VAL A 139 -28.01 -6.22 0.11
C VAL A 139 -29.42 -6.10 -0.47
N THR A 140 -30.14 -7.22 -0.54
CA THR A 140 -31.56 -7.23 -0.87
C THR A 140 -32.36 -6.98 0.40
N GLU A 141 -33.33 -6.06 0.34
CA GLU A 141 -34.32 -5.86 1.40
C GLU A 141 -35.31 -7.05 1.50
#